data_AF-A0A2U1RZW6-F1
#
_entry.id   AF-A0A2U1RZW6-F1
#
_cell.length_a   1.000
_cell.length_b   1.000
_cell.length_c   1.000
_cell.angle_alpha   90.00
_cell.angle_beta   90.00
_cell.angle_gamma   90.00
#
_symmetry.space_group_name_H-M   'P 1'
#
loop_
_entity.id
_entity.type
_entity.pdbx_description
1 polymer ?
#
loop_
_entity_poly.entity_id
_entity_poly.type
_entity_poly.pdbx_seq_one_letter_code
_entity_poly.pdbx_strand_id
1 'polypeptide(L)'
;MALDEGTEDASESSRPDRGTRHRPLEVKVDGRGVESALRLFKKLVLRDGILKELKRRAHYEKPGEKRRRKVREAARRLRRQAARAFRRDQPEF
;
A
#
# COMPACT_ATOMS: atom_id res chain seq x y z
N MET A 1 45.64 31.13 -17.03
CA MET A 1 45.39 29.99 -16.13
C MET A 1 43.94 30.06 -15.69
N ALA A 2 43.04 29.48 -16.49
CA ALA A 2 41.64 29.26 -16.17
C ALA A 2 41.37 27.84 -16.67
N LEU A 3 41.20 26.91 -15.75
CA LEU A 3 40.89 25.52 -16.09
C LEU A 3 39.39 25.44 -16.35
N ASP A 4 39.07 25.11 -17.59
CA ASP A 4 37.78 24.59 -18.02
C ASP A 4 37.64 23.19 -17.39
N GLU A 5 36.91 23.10 -16.28
CA GLU A 5 36.53 21.80 -15.72
C GLU A 5 35.30 21.30 -16.47
N GLY A 6 35.58 20.39 -17.40
CA GLY A 6 34.60 19.66 -18.19
C GLY A 6 33.47 19.11 -17.31
N THR A 7 32.26 19.51 -17.66
CA THR A 7 31.03 18.83 -17.29
C THR A 7 30.92 17.60 -18.18
N GLU A 8 31.10 16.40 -17.62
CA GLU A 8 30.70 15.08 -18.15
C GLU A 8 31.35 14.06 -17.21
N ASP A 9 30.63 13.30 -16.39
CA ASP A 9 29.95 12.09 -16.84
C ASP A 9 28.66 11.82 -16.06
N ALA A 10 27.54 12.11 -16.72
CA ALA A 10 26.24 11.54 -16.40
C ALA A 10 25.96 10.38 -17.36
N SER A 11 26.58 9.23 -17.14
CA SER A 11 26.16 7.94 -17.70
C SER A 11 26.52 6.87 -16.64
N GLU A 12 25.60 6.04 -16.16
CA GLU A 12 25.03 5.00 -16.98
C GLU A 12 23.64 4.52 -16.52
N SER A 13 22.78 4.52 -17.51
CA SER A 13 21.48 3.91 -17.62
C SER A 13 21.46 2.41 -17.36
N SER A 14 20.63 1.97 -16.42
CA SER A 14 19.54 1.04 -16.76
C SER A 14 18.45 1.15 -15.71
N ARG A 15 17.41 1.95 -15.98
CA ARG A 15 16.15 1.78 -15.25
C ARG A 15 15.51 0.53 -15.85
N PRO A 16 15.50 -0.63 -15.18
CA PRO A 16 14.81 -1.77 -15.75
C PRO A 16 13.34 -1.38 -15.86
N ASP A 17 12.80 -1.64 -17.03
CA ASP A 17 11.38 -1.53 -17.37
C ASP A 17 10.52 -1.83 -16.14
N ARG A 18 9.84 -0.81 -15.62
CA ARG A 18 8.90 -0.93 -14.50
C ARG A 18 7.58 -1.48 -15.04
N GLY A 19 7.64 -2.61 -15.74
CA GLY A 19 6.56 -3.57 -15.69
C GLY A 19 6.20 -3.76 -14.22
N THR A 20 4.92 -3.70 -13.89
CA THR A 20 4.35 -3.58 -12.55
C THR A 20 4.90 -4.64 -11.59
N ARG A 21 6.12 -4.44 -11.06
CA ARG A 21 6.75 -5.38 -10.14
C ARG A 21 5.96 -5.27 -8.85
N HIS A 22 5.12 -6.27 -8.59
CA HIS A 22 4.48 -6.43 -7.30
C HIS A 22 5.58 -6.49 -6.24
N ARG A 23 5.64 -5.44 -5.39
CA ARG A 23 6.57 -5.44 -4.26
C ARG A 23 6.09 -6.48 -3.25
N PRO A 24 6.91 -7.47 -2.88
CA PRO A 24 6.54 -8.44 -1.86
C PRO A 24 6.36 -7.75 -0.50
N LEU A 25 5.51 -8.34 0.35
CA LEU A 25 5.29 -7.85 1.72
C LEU A 25 6.40 -8.40 2.62
N GLU A 26 7.30 -7.52 3.05
CA GLU A 26 8.48 -7.89 3.85
C GLU A 26 8.46 -7.22 5.22
N VAL A 27 8.96 -7.92 6.25
CA VAL A 27 9.19 -7.37 7.58
C VAL A 27 10.58 -7.81 8.05
N LYS A 28 11.43 -6.83 8.36
CA LYS A 28 12.73 -7.08 9.00
C LYS A 28 12.53 -7.30 10.49
N VAL A 29 13.28 -8.24 11.06
CA VAL A 29 13.28 -8.52 12.49
C VAL A 29 14.36 -7.66 13.14
N ASP A 30 13.94 -6.69 13.95
CA ASP A 30 14.86 -5.87 14.73
C ASP A 30 15.12 -6.49 16.12
N GLY A 31 16.00 -5.87 16.91
CA GLY A 31 16.28 -6.25 18.31
C GLY A 31 15.08 -6.15 19.29
N ARG A 32 13.89 -5.79 18.79
CA ARG A 32 12.61 -5.79 19.51
C ARG A 32 11.96 -7.19 19.59
N GLY A 33 12.64 -8.21 19.06
CA GLY A 33 12.23 -9.61 19.11
C GLY A 33 11.30 -10.05 17.99
N VAL A 34 11.23 -11.37 17.80
CA VAL A 34 10.49 -12.03 16.70
C VAL A 34 8.98 -11.79 16.80
N GLU A 35 8.42 -11.82 18.01
CA GLU A 35 6.98 -11.65 18.22
C GLU A 35 6.48 -10.27 17.75
N SER A 36 7.28 -9.23 17.98
CA SER A 36 7.01 -7.87 17.51
C SER A 36 6.94 -7.81 15.97
N ALA A 37 7.86 -8.48 15.29
CA ALA A 37 7.88 -8.58 13.83
C ALA A 37 6.64 -9.31 13.30
N LEU A 38 6.23 -10.41 13.93
CA LEU A 38 5.00 -11.14 13.55
C LEU A 38 3.74 -10.28 13.71
N ARG A 39 3.64 -9.51 14.79
CA ARG A 39 2.52 -8.57 14.99
C ARG A 39 2.49 -7.49 13.92
N LEU A 40 3.65 -6.95 13.54
CA LEU A 40 3.74 -5.97 12.46
C LEU A 40 3.36 -6.59 11.11
N PHE A 41 3.88 -7.78 10.80
CA PHE A 41 3.56 -8.51 9.59
C PHE A 41 2.05 -8.77 9.47
N LYS A 42 1.40 -9.24 10.54
CA LYS A 42 -0.05 -9.43 10.58
C LYS A 42 -0.80 -8.13 10.27
N LYS A 43 -0.37 -6.99 10.85
CA LYS A 43 -0.98 -5.68 10.56
C LYS A 43 -0.79 -5.27 9.09
N LEU A 44 0.38 -5.53 8.51
CA LEU A 44 0.68 -5.24 7.12
C LEU A 44 -0.15 -6.11 6.16
N VAL A 45 -0.26 -7.42 6.41
CA VAL A 45 -1.10 -8.35 5.65
C VAL A 45 -2.57 -7.91 5.65
N LEU A 46 -3.08 -7.50 6.81
CA LEU A 46 -4.46 -7.02 6.94
C LEU A 46 -4.67 -5.68 6.22
N ARG A 47 -3.66 -4.82 6.19
CA ARG A 47 -3.70 -3.52 5.49
C ARG A 47 -3.68 -3.69 3.98
N ASP A 48 -2.81 -4.58 3.49
CA ASP A 48 -2.70 -4.89 2.05
C ASP A 48 -3.97 -5.59 1.55
N GLY A 49 -4.60 -6.40 2.41
CA GLY A 49 -5.92 -6.97 2.15
C GLY A 49 -5.87 -8.20 1.24
N ILE A 50 -4.70 -8.81 1.05
CA ILE A 50 -4.49 -10.02 0.22
C ILE A 50 -5.47 -11.13 0.55
N LEU A 51 -5.75 -11.37 1.84
CA LEU A 51 -6.66 -12.44 2.25
C LEU A 51 -8.10 -12.15 1.85
N LYS A 52 -8.49 -10.87 1.85
CA LYS A 52 -9.81 -10.42 1.39
C LYS A 52 -9.91 -10.53 -0.12
N GLU A 53 -8.85 -10.18 -0.84
CA GLU A 53 -8.72 -10.32 -2.29
C GLU A 53 -8.84 -11.80 -2.72
N LEU A 54 -8.13 -12.70 -2.04
CA LEU A 54 -8.14 -14.14 -2.31
C LEU A 54 -9.54 -14.73 -2.12
N LYS A 55 -10.17 -14.49 -0.97
CA LYS A 55 -11.55 -14.96 -0.72
C LYS A 55 -12.55 -14.47 -1.76
N ARG A 56 -12.33 -13.26 -2.27
CA ARG A 56 -13.19 -12.63 -3.28
C ARG A 56 -13.00 -13.22 -4.67
N ARG A 57 -11.79 -13.68 -4.99
CA ARG A 57 -11.45 -14.33 -6.27
C ARG A 57 -11.70 -15.85 -6.23
N ALA A 58 -12.03 -16.41 -5.08
CA ALA A 58 -12.24 -17.85 -4.92
C ALA A 58 -13.44 -18.39 -5.73
N HIS A 59 -14.40 -17.55 -6.08
CA HIS A 59 -15.56 -17.90 -6.91
C HIS A 59 -15.82 -16.83 -7.97
N TYR A 60 -16.47 -17.23 -9.05
CA TYR A 60 -16.92 -16.28 -10.06
C TYR A 60 -18.00 -15.36 -9.48
N GLU A 61 -17.77 -14.06 -9.58
CA GLU A 61 -18.75 -13.03 -9.25
C GLU A 61 -19.25 -12.42 -10.56
N LYS A 62 -20.56 -12.39 -10.75
CA LYS A 62 -21.16 -11.80 -11.95
C LYS A 62 -20.75 -10.33 -12.07
N PRO A 63 -20.56 -9.80 -13.29
CA PRO A 63 -20.10 -8.41 -13.50
C PRO A 63 -21.04 -7.37 -12.86
N GLY A 64 -22.35 -7.62 -12.84
CA GLY A 64 -23.32 -6.76 -12.17
C GLY A 64 -23.13 -6.72 -10.65
N GLU A 65 -22.90 -7.87 -10.02
CA GLU A 65 -22.64 -7.97 -8.58
C GLU A 65 -21.32 -7.31 -8.20
N LYS A 66 -20.28 -7.50 -9.02
CA LYS A 66 -19.00 -6.82 -8.90
C LYS A 66 -19.15 -5.30 -8.93
N ARG A 67 -19.97 -4.76 -9.83
CA ARG A 67 -20.29 -3.31 -9.89
C ARG A 67 -21.00 -2.84 -8.63
N ARG A 68 -22.08 -3.52 -8.21
CA ARG A 68 -22.84 -3.17 -6.99
C ARG A 68 -21.97 -3.21 -5.74
N ARG A 69 -21.09 -4.20 -5.60
CA ARG A 69 -20.15 -4.30 -4.48
C ARG A 69 -19.15 -3.15 -4.48
N LYS A 70 -18.53 -2.81 -5.62
CA LYS A 70 -17.58 -1.69 -5.72
C LYS A 70 -18.21 -0.38 -5.23
N VAL A 71 -19.44 -0.09 -5.65
CA VAL A 71 -20.18 1.11 -5.19
C VAL A 71 -20.42 1.08 -3.68
N ARG A 72 -20.88 -0.05 -3.13
CA ARG A 72 -21.08 -0.21 -1.67
C ARG A 72 -19.78 -0.06 -0.88
N GLU A 73 -18.68 -0.63 -1.36
CA GLU A 73 -17.37 -0.53 -0.70
C GLU A 73 -16.81 0.89 -0.74
N ALA A 74 -16.99 1.62 -1.86
CA ALA A 74 -16.62 3.02 -1.97
C ALA A 74 -17.39 3.90 -0.98
N ALA A 75 -18.72 3.74 -0.92
CA ALA A 75 -19.56 4.46 0.05
C ALA A 75 -19.15 4.15 1.49
N ARG A 76 -18.87 2.87 1.81
CA ARG A 76 -18.37 2.48 3.15
C ARG A 76 -17.02 3.10 3.46
N ARG A 77 -16.11 3.20 2.49
CA ARG A 77 -14.80 3.84 2.65
C ARG A 77 -14.96 5.34 2.93
N LEU A 78 -15.80 6.03 2.17
CA LEU A 78 -16.06 7.47 2.37
C LEU A 78 -16.63 7.75 3.77
N ARG A 79 -17.64 6.98 4.21
CA ARG A 79 -18.21 7.10 5.56
C ARG A 79 -17.16 6.91 6.66
N ARG A 80 -16.27 5.94 6.49
CA ARG A 80 -15.16 5.71 7.45
C ARG A 80 -14.14 6.84 7.46
N GLN A 81 -13.88 7.47 6.32
CA GLN A 81 -12.96 8.62 6.24
C GLN A 81 -13.57 9.83 6.92
N ALA A 82 -14.85 10.14 6.64
CA ALA A 82 -15.58 11.21 7.29
C ALA A 82 -15.64 11.05 8.83
N ALA A 83 -15.95 9.85 9.32
CA ALA A 83 -15.97 9.57 10.75
C ALA A 83 -14.60 9.73 11.43
N ARG A 84 -13.50 9.46 10.70
CA ARG A 84 -12.14 9.67 11.20
C ARG A 84 -11.74 11.15 11.21
N ALA A 85 -12.15 11.91 10.20
CA ALA A 85 -11.95 13.35 10.15
C ALA A 85 -12.69 14.04 11.29
N PHE A 86 -13.98 13.73 11.45
CA PHE A 86 -14.80 14.27 12.55
C PHE A 86 -14.19 14.00 13.93
N ARG A 87 -13.68 12.79 14.19
CA ARG A 87 -13.01 12.47 15.46
C ARG A 87 -11.71 13.26 15.66
N ARG A 88 -10.97 13.56 14.59
CA ARG A 88 -9.73 14.33 14.67
C ARG A 88 -10.01 15.80 14.97
N ASP A 89 -11.10 16.33 14.45
CA ASP A 89 -11.48 17.74 14.57
C ASP A 89 -12.29 18.04 15.84
N GLN A 90 -12.63 17.02 16.65
CA GLN A 90 -13.23 17.20 17.98
C GLN A 90 -12.14 17.64 18.95
N PRO A 91 -12.16 18.89 19.46
CA PRO A 91 -11.28 19.30 20.55
C PRO A 91 -11.68 18.53 21.81
N GLU A 92 -10.72 17.86 22.44
CA GLU A 92 -10.92 17.34 23.80
C GLU A 92 -10.98 18.55 24.74
N PHE A 93 -12.15 18.77 25.35
CA PHE A 93 -12.34 19.74 26.44
C PHE A 93 -12.10 19.06 27.78
#